data_AF-A0A352PMS7-F1
#
_entry.id   AF-A0A352PMS7-F1
#
_cell.length_a   1.000
_cell.length_b   1.000
_cell.length_c   1.000
_cell.angle_alpha   90.00
_cell.angle_beta   90.00
_cell.angle_gamma   90.00
#
_symmetry.space_group_name_H-M   'P 1'
#
loop_
_entity.id
_entity.type
_entity.pdbx_description
1 polymer ?
#
loop_
_entity_poly.entity_id
_entity_poly.type
_entity_poly.pdbx_seq_one_letter_code
_entity_poly.pdbx_strand_id
1 'polypeptide(L)'
;MANTIKKEVTTKKTTSKPTGVKKNIAAKKTTTATKKATTSKVAKAVKKEFVGTADLFILNGNKRLDSKHQFNENLSPIYGVMEYVWEGELKKGEVTLVRKSQSKVPTGDTYNSGITLVGNAIAFFKVENALTTVSEECSDQVFNYCNPESKLVYIGEPGHHVVYVRVYDNANGTNNDRWATISIE
;
A
#
# COMPACT_ATOMS: atom_id res chain seq x y z
N MET A 1 44.95 -31.49 9.89
CA MET A 1 44.65 -32.35 11.05
C MET A 1 43.17 -32.70 10.98
N ALA A 2 42.86 -33.99 11.04
CA ALA A 2 41.51 -34.52 11.00
C ALA A 2 40.78 -34.33 12.34
N ASN A 3 39.46 -34.17 12.30
CA ASN A 3 38.59 -35.16 12.93
C ASN A 3 37.13 -35.08 12.44
N THR A 4 36.70 -36.21 11.90
CA THR A 4 35.32 -36.63 11.62
C THR A 4 34.76 -37.31 12.86
N ILE A 5 33.50 -37.07 13.26
CA ILE A 5 32.63 -38.12 13.82
C ILE A 5 31.18 -37.90 13.35
N LYS A 6 30.63 -38.97 12.75
CA LYS A 6 29.24 -39.24 12.34
C LYS A 6 28.44 -39.88 13.48
N LYS A 7 27.10 -39.84 13.41
CA LYS A 7 26.13 -40.98 13.50
C LYS A 7 24.68 -40.44 13.52
N GLU A 8 23.87 -40.66 12.50
CA GLU A 8 22.94 -41.81 12.28
C GLU A 8 21.82 -41.95 13.32
N VAL A 9 20.57 -41.61 12.97
CA VAL A 9 19.49 -42.46 12.36
C VAL A 9 18.86 -43.43 13.37
N THR A 10 17.54 -43.31 13.63
CA THR A 10 16.60 -44.46 13.45
C THR A 10 15.13 -44.02 13.40
N THR A 11 14.46 -44.45 12.34
CA THR A 11 13.00 -44.58 12.15
C THR A 11 12.42 -45.73 12.97
N LYS A 12 11.15 -45.64 13.39
CA LYS A 12 10.32 -46.84 13.65
C LYS A 12 8.92 -46.70 13.05
N LYS A 13 8.67 -47.59 12.10
CA LYS A 13 7.39 -47.99 11.52
C LYS A 13 6.97 -49.26 12.26
N THR A 14 5.71 -49.39 12.68
CA THR A 14 5.16 -50.69 13.11
C THR A 14 3.68 -50.80 12.78
N THR A 15 3.37 -51.83 12.00
CA THR A 15 2.07 -52.39 11.64
C THR A 15 1.63 -53.46 12.63
N SER A 16 0.33 -53.62 12.88
CA SER A 16 -0.33 -54.96 12.98
C SER A 16 -1.87 -54.87 13.14
N LYS A 17 -2.56 -55.78 12.42
CA LYS A 17 -3.92 -56.37 12.63
C LYS A 17 -3.67 -57.83 13.13
N PRO A 18 -4.65 -58.72 13.48
CA PRO A 18 -6.13 -58.72 13.39
C PRO A 18 -6.79 -59.14 14.76
N THR A 19 -8.11 -59.30 14.99
CA THR A 19 -9.09 -60.30 14.50
C THR A 19 -10.38 -60.13 15.32
N GLY A 20 -11.58 -60.44 14.78
CA GLY A 20 -12.80 -60.57 15.60
C GLY A 20 -14.12 -60.38 14.83
N VAL A 21 -14.73 -61.49 14.42
CA VAL A 21 -15.99 -61.60 13.67
C VAL A 21 -17.21 -61.53 14.60
N LYS A 22 -18.31 -60.90 14.16
CA LYS A 22 -19.70 -61.43 14.31
C LYS A 22 -20.70 -60.74 13.37
N LYS A 23 -21.52 -61.58 12.73
CA LYS A 23 -22.60 -61.29 11.76
C LYS A 23 -23.75 -60.51 12.41
N ASN A 24 -24.47 -59.70 11.62
CA ASN A 24 -25.91 -59.89 11.46
C ASN A 24 -26.45 -59.21 10.19
N ILE A 25 -27.44 -59.90 9.62
CA ILE A 25 -28.12 -59.72 8.34
C ILE A 25 -29.34 -58.82 8.55
N ALA A 26 -29.60 -57.86 7.64
CA ALA A 26 -30.96 -57.50 7.23
C ALA A 26 -30.98 -56.66 5.95
N ALA A 27 -31.99 -56.91 5.12
CA ALA A 27 -32.13 -56.53 3.73
C ALA A 27 -32.50 -55.06 3.43
N LYS A 28 -32.32 -54.74 2.14
CA LYS A 28 -33.21 -53.92 1.28
C LYS A 28 -33.10 -52.39 1.39
N LYS A 29 -32.55 -51.74 0.35
CA LYS A 29 -33.31 -51.00 -0.69
C LYS A 29 -32.34 -50.24 -1.59
N THR A 30 -32.56 -50.38 -2.89
CA THR A 30 -31.95 -49.59 -3.95
C THR A 30 -32.41 -48.14 -3.83
N THR A 31 -31.45 -47.21 -3.72
CA THR A 31 -31.70 -45.78 -4.00
C THR A 31 -30.47 -45.22 -4.69
N THR A 32 -30.60 -44.99 -5.99
CA THR A 32 -29.65 -44.27 -6.82
C THR A 32 -29.54 -42.84 -6.31
N ALA A 33 -28.50 -42.54 -5.54
CA ALA A 33 -28.20 -41.19 -5.09
C ALA A 33 -27.49 -40.44 -6.22
N THR A 34 -28.24 -39.62 -6.95
CA THR A 34 -27.71 -38.63 -7.87
C THR A 34 -26.79 -37.69 -7.09
N LYS A 35 -25.47 -37.80 -7.31
CA LYS A 35 -24.48 -36.85 -6.78
C LYS A 35 -24.77 -35.47 -7.36
N LYS A 36 -25.54 -34.66 -6.65
CA LYS A 36 -25.63 -33.22 -6.92
C LYS A 36 -24.31 -32.62 -6.45
N ALA A 37 -23.39 -32.40 -7.39
CA ALA A 37 -22.16 -31.66 -7.15
C ALA A 37 -22.54 -30.27 -6.62
N THR A 38 -22.40 -30.09 -5.31
CA THR A 38 -22.48 -28.78 -4.67
C THR A 38 -21.15 -28.12 -4.97
N THR A 39 -21.08 -27.42 -6.10
CA THR A 39 -20.03 -26.42 -6.32
C THR A 39 -20.22 -25.35 -5.25
N SER A 40 -19.47 -25.49 -4.17
CA SER A 40 -19.25 -24.40 -3.21
C SER A 40 -18.57 -23.28 -4.00
N LYS A 41 -19.36 -22.31 -4.46
CA LYS A 41 -18.81 -21.02 -4.88
C LYS A 41 -18.25 -20.41 -3.60
N VAL A 42 -16.93 -20.54 -3.43
CA VAL A 42 -16.18 -19.70 -2.51
C VAL A 42 -16.49 -18.26 -2.92
N ALA A 43 -17.34 -17.60 -2.15
CA ALA A 43 -17.62 -16.19 -2.34
C ALA A 43 -16.28 -15.47 -2.20
N LYS A 44 -15.75 -14.95 -3.33
CA LYS A 44 -14.60 -14.04 -3.28
C LYS A 44 -15.01 -12.92 -2.33
N ALA A 45 -14.26 -12.75 -1.24
CA ALA A 45 -14.41 -11.62 -0.36
C ALA A 45 -14.35 -10.35 -1.24
N VAL A 46 -15.45 -9.60 -1.27
CA VAL A 46 -15.48 -8.29 -1.93
C VAL A 46 -14.56 -7.42 -1.08
N LYS A 47 -13.34 -7.14 -1.58
CA LYS A 47 -12.48 -6.14 -0.94
C LYS A 47 -13.29 -4.85 -0.89
N LYS A 48 -13.52 -4.34 0.32
CA LYS A 48 -14.16 -3.05 0.51
C LYS A 48 -13.26 -2.01 -0.17
N GLU A 49 -13.79 -1.30 -1.15
CA GLU A 49 -13.04 -0.24 -1.82
C GLU A 49 -12.68 0.85 -0.80
N PHE A 50 -11.49 1.42 -0.93
CA PHE A 50 -11.07 2.57 -0.13
C PHE A 50 -11.99 3.76 -0.44
N VAL A 51 -12.44 4.44 0.61
CA VAL A 51 -13.31 5.62 0.54
C VAL A 51 -12.73 6.66 1.46
N GLY A 52 -12.18 7.73 0.89
CA GLY A 52 -11.66 8.87 1.63
C GLY A 52 -12.73 9.87 2.06
N THR A 53 -12.40 10.71 3.04
CA THR A 53 -13.27 11.78 3.54
C THR A 53 -12.56 13.12 3.75
N ALA A 54 -11.23 13.16 3.66
CA ALA A 54 -10.41 14.33 3.97
C ALA A 54 -10.35 15.35 2.83
N ASP A 55 -9.92 16.58 3.10
CA ASP A 55 -9.72 17.62 2.08
C ASP A 55 -8.36 17.50 1.37
N LEU A 56 -8.05 16.30 0.85
CA LEU A 56 -6.89 16.05 0.01
C LEU A 56 -7.22 14.94 -0.97
N PHE A 57 -6.77 15.06 -2.21
CA PHE A 57 -6.98 14.09 -3.28
C PHE A 57 -5.68 13.83 -4.04
N ILE A 58 -5.52 12.60 -4.54
CA ILE A 58 -4.43 12.19 -5.43
C ILE A 58 -4.96 11.92 -6.83
N LEU A 59 -4.38 12.61 -7.81
CA LEU A 59 -4.74 12.49 -9.22
C LEU A 59 -3.58 11.85 -9.98
N ASN A 60 -3.80 10.67 -10.57
CA ASN A 60 -2.82 9.98 -11.40
C ASN A 60 -3.46 9.57 -12.73
N GLY A 61 -3.21 10.36 -13.78
CA GLY A 61 -3.84 10.22 -15.11
C GLY A 61 -5.34 10.60 -15.17
N ASN A 62 -6.12 10.32 -14.13
CA ASN A 62 -7.50 10.75 -13.96
C ASN A 62 -7.57 12.08 -13.20
N LYS A 63 -8.44 13.01 -13.63
CA LYS A 63 -8.67 14.31 -12.98
C LYS A 63 -9.90 14.35 -12.08
N ARG A 64 -10.54 13.19 -11.84
CA ARG A 64 -11.77 13.12 -11.08
C ARG A 64 -11.51 13.25 -9.59
N LEU A 65 -12.18 14.20 -8.96
CA LEU A 65 -12.28 14.30 -7.50
C LEU A 65 -13.48 13.46 -7.04
N ASP A 66 -13.21 12.22 -6.67
CA ASP A 66 -14.19 11.34 -6.04
C ASP A 66 -13.56 10.65 -4.82
N SER A 67 -14.38 9.94 -4.06
CA SER A 67 -13.95 9.31 -2.81
C SER A 67 -12.91 8.21 -2.97
N LYS A 68 -12.67 7.69 -4.20
CA LYS A 68 -11.60 6.72 -4.46
C LYS A 68 -10.23 7.37 -4.56
N HIS A 69 -10.19 8.66 -4.84
CA HIS A 69 -8.97 9.46 -4.97
C HIS A 69 -8.75 10.35 -3.74
N GLN A 70 -9.72 10.39 -2.82
CA GLN A 70 -9.71 11.20 -1.62
C GLN A 70 -8.92 10.50 -0.51
N PHE A 71 -8.15 11.23 0.28
CA PHE A 71 -7.44 10.68 1.45
C PHE A 71 -8.37 10.57 2.67
N ASN A 72 -7.92 9.86 3.71
CA ASN A 72 -8.43 9.95 5.08
C ASN A 72 -7.37 10.62 5.97
N GLU A 73 -7.78 11.26 7.05
CA GLU A 73 -6.86 11.76 8.07
C GLU A 73 -6.53 10.65 9.07
N ASN A 74 -5.28 10.57 9.48
CA ASN A 74 -4.78 9.62 10.46
C ASN A 74 -3.75 10.31 11.37
N LEU A 75 -3.67 9.90 12.63
CA LEU A 75 -2.55 10.30 13.49
C LEU A 75 -1.37 9.38 13.19
N SER A 76 -0.28 9.95 12.70
CA SER A 76 0.92 9.18 12.34
C SER A 76 1.53 8.53 13.59
N PRO A 77 1.67 7.18 13.62
CA PRO A 77 2.25 6.50 14.78
C PRO A 77 3.77 6.73 14.91
N ILE A 78 4.42 7.13 13.82
CA ILE A 78 5.88 7.36 13.77
C ILE A 78 6.20 8.81 14.17
N TYR A 79 5.45 9.78 13.66
CA TYR A 79 5.78 11.19 13.81
C TYR A 79 4.91 11.92 14.83
N GLY A 80 3.82 11.30 15.32
CA GLY A 80 2.93 11.90 16.31
C GLY A 80 2.16 13.12 15.79
N VAL A 81 2.06 13.30 14.47
CA VAL A 81 1.35 14.40 13.81
C VAL A 81 0.26 13.87 12.87
N MET A 82 -0.73 14.70 12.57
CA MET A 82 -1.75 14.35 11.58
C MET A 82 -1.14 14.17 10.20
N GLU A 83 -1.56 13.13 9.50
CA GLU A 83 -1.19 12.82 8.12
C GLU A 83 -2.43 12.39 7.33
N TYR A 84 -2.33 12.49 6.01
CA TYR A 84 -3.31 11.99 5.08
C TYR A 84 -2.87 10.61 4.61
N VAL A 85 -3.78 9.64 4.58
CA VAL A 85 -3.55 8.28 4.09
C VAL A 85 -4.50 7.98 2.95
N TRP A 86 -3.97 7.45 1.86
CA TRP A 86 -4.73 6.97 0.71
C TRP A 86 -4.29 5.57 0.32
N GLU A 87 -5.24 4.74 -0.08
CA GLU A 87 -4.96 3.40 -0.57
C GLU A 87 -5.61 3.22 -1.95
N GLY A 88 -4.82 2.81 -2.94
CA GLY A 88 -5.32 2.56 -4.28
C GLY A 88 -4.24 2.27 -5.32
N GLU A 89 -4.63 2.23 -6.59
CA GLU A 89 -3.73 1.91 -7.69
C GLU A 89 -3.01 3.14 -8.25
N LEU A 90 -1.69 3.05 -8.38
CA LEU A 90 -0.87 4.01 -9.11
C LEU A 90 -0.37 3.43 -10.43
N LYS A 91 -0.31 4.29 -11.45
CA LYS A 91 0.23 4.02 -12.78
C LYS A 91 1.36 5.01 -13.05
N LYS A 92 2.33 4.57 -13.87
CA LYS A 92 3.45 5.41 -14.30
C LYS A 92 2.94 6.72 -14.92
N GLY A 93 3.49 7.85 -14.49
CA GLY A 93 3.14 9.17 -14.98
C GLY A 93 2.97 10.23 -13.90
N GLU A 94 2.48 11.41 -14.30
CA GLU A 94 2.29 12.54 -13.40
C GLU A 94 1.29 12.22 -12.28
N VAL A 95 1.62 12.67 -11.08
CA VAL A 95 0.79 12.60 -9.88
C VAL A 95 0.62 14.01 -9.35
N THR A 96 -0.63 14.41 -9.09
CA THR A 96 -0.95 15.72 -8.53
C THR A 96 -1.73 15.55 -7.26
N LEU A 97 -1.30 16.21 -6.20
CA LEU A 97 -2.09 16.35 -4.98
C LEU A 97 -2.90 17.64 -5.06
N VAL A 98 -4.17 17.58 -4.73
CA VAL A 98 -5.06 18.75 -4.77
C VAL A 98 -6.02 18.77 -3.59
N ARG A 99 -6.43 19.98 -3.18
CA ARG A 99 -7.58 20.19 -2.29
C ARG A 99 -8.89 20.02 -3.06
N LYS A 100 -10.02 19.94 -2.35
CA LYS A 100 -11.38 19.91 -2.93
C LYS A 100 -11.68 21.14 -3.79
N SER A 101 -11.05 22.27 -3.47
CA SER A 101 -11.08 23.51 -4.27
C SER A 101 -10.33 23.40 -5.61
N GLN A 102 -9.63 22.30 -5.87
CA GLN A 102 -8.71 22.07 -6.98
C GLN A 102 -7.39 22.86 -6.89
N SER A 103 -7.10 23.52 -5.77
CA SER A 103 -5.76 24.09 -5.54
C SER A 103 -4.72 22.97 -5.42
N LYS A 104 -3.57 23.15 -6.07
CA LYS A 104 -2.46 22.19 -6.02
C LYS A 104 -1.77 22.19 -4.65
N VAL A 105 -1.30 21.03 -4.24
CA VAL A 105 -0.48 20.82 -3.04
C VAL A 105 0.84 20.16 -3.47
N PRO A 106 2.01 20.72 -3.12
CA PRO A 106 2.16 22.05 -2.54
C PRO A 106 1.78 23.16 -3.53
N THR A 107 1.55 24.37 -3.02
CA THR A 107 1.24 25.53 -3.86
C THR A 107 2.50 25.94 -4.65
N GLY A 108 2.56 25.50 -5.92
CA GLY A 108 3.75 25.59 -6.79
C GLY A 108 4.03 26.99 -7.37
N ASP A 109 3.32 28.02 -6.92
CA ASP A 109 3.41 29.39 -7.41
C ASP A 109 4.49 30.24 -6.69
N THR A 110 5.18 29.68 -5.69
CA THR A 110 6.20 30.38 -4.92
C THR A 110 7.52 29.60 -4.87
N TYR A 111 8.67 30.28 -5.00
CA TYR A 111 10.03 29.73 -4.87
C TYR A 111 10.38 29.25 -3.45
N ASN A 112 9.37 28.95 -2.65
CA ASN A 112 9.47 28.58 -1.26
C ASN A 112 8.62 27.35 -0.95
N SER A 113 8.18 26.58 -1.95
CA SER A 113 7.42 25.36 -1.77
C SER A 113 8.21 24.14 -2.20
N GLY A 114 7.77 22.95 -1.79
CA GLY A 114 8.53 21.74 -2.08
C GLY A 114 7.88 20.44 -1.67
N ILE A 115 8.54 19.36 -2.09
CA ILE A 115 8.15 17.99 -1.81
C ILE A 115 9.34 17.26 -1.18
N THR A 116 9.15 16.65 -0.02
CA THR A 116 10.11 15.67 0.51
C THR A 116 9.62 14.27 0.19
N LEU A 117 10.46 13.46 -0.46
CA LEU A 117 10.23 12.02 -0.61
C LEU A 117 10.91 11.30 0.55
N VAL A 118 10.18 10.44 1.25
CA VAL A 118 10.63 9.76 2.47
C VAL A 118 10.60 8.25 2.29
N GLY A 119 11.70 7.59 2.67
CA GLY A 119 11.85 6.14 2.65
C GLY A 119 11.64 5.56 1.25
N ASN A 120 10.74 4.58 1.13
CA ASN A 120 10.43 3.92 -0.14
C ASN A 120 9.96 4.89 -1.23
N ALA A 121 9.38 6.05 -0.88
CA ALA A 121 8.92 7.01 -1.88
C ALA A 121 10.04 7.52 -2.80
N ILE A 122 11.30 7.47 -2.34
CA ILE A 122 12.49 7.83 -3.13
C ILE A 122 12.66 6.92 -4.34
N ALA A 123 12.25 5.64 -4.25
CA ALA A 123 12.34 4.68 -5.34
C ALA A 123 11.11 4.67 -6.27
N PHE A 124 9.97 5.19 -5.78
CA PHE A 124 8.69 5.13 -6.48
C PHE A 124 8.27 6.45 -7.13
N PHE A 125 8.81 7.57 -6.64
CA PHE A 125 8.52 8.90 -7.15
C PHE A 125 9.79 9.64 -7.55
N LYS A 126 9.60 10.59 -8.47
CA LYS A 126 10.59 11.59 -8.86
C LYS A 126 9.89 12.94 -8.89
N VAL A 127 10.60 14.00 -8.50
CA VAL A 127 10.16 15.37 -8.75
C VAL A 127 10.98 15.94 -9.89
N GLU A 128 10.34 16.18 -11.02
CA GLU A 128 10.97 16.77 -12.20
C GLU A 128 11.00 18.29 -12.09
N ASN A 129 11.96 18.93 -12.77
CA ASN A 129 12.15 20.39 -12.79
C ASN A 129 12.19 21.03 -11.39
N ALA A 130 12.78 20.35 -10.41
CA ALA A 130 12.96 20.84 -9.05
C ALA A 130 14.44 20.82 -8.66
N LEU A 131 14.85 21.73 -7.78
CA LEU A 131 16.17 21.64 -7.16
C LEU A 131 16.11 20.51 -6.12
N THR A 132 16.84 19.43 -6.38
CA THR A 132 16.86 18.24 -5.52
C THR A 132 18.08 18.27 -4.62
N THR A 133 17.88 18.12 -3.31
CA THR A 133 18.93 18.01 -2.31
C THR A 133 18.77 16.71 -1.54
N VAL A 134 19.86 15.98 -1.37
CA VAL A 134 19.92 14.78 -0.53
C VAL A 134 20.82 15.13 0.64
N SER A 135 20.35 14.87 1.87
CA SER A 135 21.20 15.05 3.04
C SER A 135 22.20 13.90 3.13
N GLU A 136 23.49 14.20 3.27
CA GLU A 136 24.50 13.17 3.54
C GLU A 136 24.29 12.50 4.91
N GLU A 137 23.61 13.17 5.83
CA GLU A 137 23.35 12.68 7.19
C GLU A 137 22.00 11.94 7.33
N CYS A 138 21.06 12.18 6.40
CA CYS A 138 19.70 11.65 6.44
C CYS A 138 19.39 10.92 5.13
N SER A 139 19.81 9.67 5.05
CA SER A 139 19.73 8.86 3.82
C SER A 139 18.31 8.45 3.41
N ASP A 140 17.31 8.69 4.26
CA ASP A 140 15.92 8.30 4.04
C ASP A 140 15.04 9.45 3.52
N GLN A 141 15.61 10.63 3.24
CA GLN A 141 14.87 11.81 2.79
C GLN A 141 15.54 12.51 1.61
N VAL A 142 14.71 12.83 0.61
CA VAL A 142 15.11 13.64 -0.55
C VAL A 142 14.24 14.88 -0.61
N PHE A 143 14.86 16.05 -0.49
CA PHE A 143 14.19 17.36 -0.51
C PHE A 143 14.16 17.90 -1.93
N ASN A 144 12.96 18.25 -2.41
CA ASN A 144 12.77 18.81 -3.74
C ASN A 144 12.15 20.20 -3.60
N TYR A 145 12.92 21.24 -3.92
CA TYR A 145 12.44 22.61 -3.95
C TYR A 145 11.77 22.89 -5.29
N CYS A 146 10.47 23.13 -5.25
CA CYS A 146 9.62 23.24 -6.42
C CYS A 146 9.56 24.66 -6.98
N ASN A 147 9.26 24.74 -8.27
CA ASN A 147 8.91 25.95 -9.01
C ASN A 147 7.63 25.65 -9.84
N PRO A 148 7.09 26.63 -10.59
CA PRO A 148 5.84 26.43 -11.35
C PRO A 148 5.88 25.31 -12.40
N GLU A 149 7.06 24.89 -12.84
CA GLU A 149 7.25 23.82 -13.83
C GLU A 149 7.54 22.45 -13.19
N SER A 150 7.66 22.38 -11.86
CA SER A 150 7.95 21.14 -11.15
C SER A 150 6.79 20.15 -11.22
N LYS A 151 7.11 18.86 -11.35
CA LYS A 151 6.11 17.78 -11.47
C LYS A 151 6.47 16.61 -10.59
N LEU A 152 5.53 16.16 -9.76
CA LEU A 152 5.63 14.87 -9.10
C LEU A 152 5.24 13.78 -10.11
N VAL A 153 6.11 12.79 -10.27
CA VAL A 153 5.94 11.69 -11.23
C VAL A 153 6.11 10.37 -10.52
N TYR A 154 5.13 9.49 -10.64
CA TYR A 154 5.24 8.10 -10.24
C TYR A 154 6.02 7.31 -11.29
N ILE A 155 7.13 6.70 -10.87
CA ILE A 155 8.07 5.95 -11.71
C ILE A 155 8.13 4.46 -11.34
N GLY A 156 7.54 4.08 -10.21
CA GLY A 156 7.47 2.70 -9.75
C GLY A 156 6.66 1.78 -10.66
N GLU A 157 6.66 0.49 -10.33
CA GLU A 157 5.81 -0.48 -11.03
C GLU A 157 4.33 -0.21 -10.76
N PRO A 158 3.44 -0.27 -11.77
CA PRO A 158 2.01 -0.07 -11.55
C PRO A 158 1.46 -1.08 -10.55
N GLY A 159 0.73 -0.61 -9.56
CA GLY A 159 0.33 -1.46 -8.43
C GLY A 159 -0.56 -0.75 -7.44
N HIS A 160 -1.06 -1.53 -6.49
CA HIS A 160 -1.85 -1.06 -5.37
C HIS A 160 -0.90 -0.68 -4.22
N HIS A 161 -1.05 0.54 -3.71
CA HIS A 161 -0.14 1.15 -2.74
C HIS A 161 -0.91 1.83 -1.62
N VAL A 162 -0.23 2.02 -0.49
CA VAL A 162 -0.67 2.95 0.55
C VAL A 162 0.25 4.17 0.52
N VAL A 163 -0.31 5.34 0.28
CA VAL A 163 0.41 6.61 0.21
C VAL A 163 0.06 7.45 1.44
N TYR A 164 1.10 7.96 2.09
CA TYR A 164 0.96 8.86 3.24
C TYR A 164 1.50 10.24 2.85
N VAL A 165 0.76 11.28 3.18
CA VAL A 165 1.11 12.67 2.90
C VAL A 165 0.97 13.52 4.16
N ARG A 166 1.99 14.30 4.49
CA ARG A 166 1.85 15.40 5.47
C ARG A 166 2.03 16.71 4.74
N VAL A 167 1.15 17.67 5.03
CA VAL A 167 1.16 19.00 4.41
C VAL A 167 1.51 20.02 5.49
N TYR A 168 2.49 20.85 5.21
CA TYR A 168 3.01 21.86 6.12
C TYR A 168 2.87 23.25 5.50
N ASP A 169 2.44 24.20 6.32
CA ASP A 169 2.40 25.61 5.99
C ASP A 169 3.74 26.31 6.24
N ASN A 170 3.82 27.58 5.86
CA ASN A 170 4.91 28.41 6.32
C ASN A 170 4.86 28.65 7.84
N ALA A 171 6.02 28.93 8.44
CA ALA A 171 6.15 29.22 9.87
C ALA A 171 5.39 30.50 10.32
N ASN A 172 4.82 31.27 9.37
CA ASN A 172 4.11 32.51 9.63
C ASN A 172 2.58 32.30 9.76
N GLY A 173 2.10 31.05 9.71
CA GLY A 173 0.70 30.71 9.99
C GLY A 173 -0.30 31.03 8.89
N THR A 174 0.15 31.32 7.66
CA THR A 174 -0.77 31.36 6.51
C THR A 174 -0.97 29.93 6.01
N ASN A 175 -2.20 29.43 6.06
CA ASN A 175 -2.59 28.16 5.47
C ASN A 175 -2.39 28.20 3.95
N ASN A 176 -1.22 27.72 3.50
CA ASN A 176 -0.72 27.94 2.15
C ASN A 176 -0.13 26.69 1.53
N ASP A 177 -0.29 25.51 2.15
CA ASP A 177 0.09 24.21 1.60
C ASP A 177 1.52 24.24 1.03
N ARG A 178 2.44 24.83 1.78
CA ARG A 178 3.79 25.16 1.29
C ARG A 178 4.60 23.91 0.98
N TRP A 179 4.51 22.88 1.81
CA TRP A 179 5.40 21.73 1.72
C TRP A 179 4.64 20.42 1.90
N ALA A 180 4.93 19.43 1.06
CA ALA A 180 4.35 18.09 1.20
C ALA A 180 5.45 17.07 1.46
N THR A 181 5.30 16.22 2.47
CA THR A 181 6.16 15.04 2.66
C THR A 181 5.39 13.80 2.25
N ILE A 182 5.98 12.95 1.41
CA ILE A 182 5.32 11.78 0.83
C ILE A 182 6.10 10.52 1.20
N SER A 183 5.39 9.52 1.72
CA SER A 183 5.88 8.14 1.88
C SER A 183 4.91 7.15 1.24
N ILE A 184 5.38 5.95 0.91
CA ILE A 184 4.60 4.92 0.22
C ILE A 184 4.97 3.52 0.72
N GLU A 185 3.97 2.65 0.76
CA GLU A 185 4.09 1.21 1.01
C GLU A 185 3.65 0.38 -0.21
#